data_AF-X1HDZ9-F1
#
_entry.id   AF-X1HDZ9-F1
#
_cell.length_a   1.000
_cell.length_b   1.000
_cell.length_c   1.000
_cell.angle_alpha   90.00
_cell.angle_beta   90.00
_cell.angle_gamma   90.00
#
_symmetry.space_group_name_H-M   'P 1'
#
loop_
_entity.id
_entity.type
_entity.pdbx_description
1 polymer ?
#
loop_
_entity_poly.entity_id
_entity_poly.type
_entity_poly.pdbx_seq_one_letter_code
_entity_poly.pdbx_strand_id
1 'polypeptide(L)'
;ISEGVDIINHSVGWVNTNFTDGAGVICGITDNARANGILWVNAAGNSAKMHYQDFFLDTDGDDWHEFTPGDETNDIQLTSLAYIYVFLTWNSWPITDQDYDLYLFDDALNLVAWSDDWQTGTQEPTEAIYYIAPADTYKIAVAKYSATGDQKVKIFTFYQDLEYQTAAHSLMAPADATGVMTAVAIDQANWTTGPQESFSSQGPTNDGRTKPDISAPDGVSSFTYGTRGFFGTSASSPHVAGAAALVLSAMPGLSPDELQAYLEGWAVDMGDAGKDSIYGS
;
A
#
# COMPACT_ATOMS: atom_id res chain seq x y z
N ILE A 1 10.78 -21.85 -3.87
CA ILE A 1 10.31 -23.10 -4.49
C ILE A 1 11.26 -24.27 -4.18
N SER A 2 12.54 -24.22 -4.57
CA SER A 2 13.51 -25.32 -4.32
C SER A 2 13.62 -25.77 -2.86
N GLU A 3 13.41 -24.84 -1.93
CA GLU A 3 13.49 -25.09 -0.49
C GLU A 3 12.30 -25.88 0.08
N GLY A 4 11.28 -26.21 -0.74
CA GLY A 4 10.15 -27.02 -0.30
C GLY A 4 9.30 -26.35 0.80
N VAL A 5 9.23 -25.02 0.80
CA VAL A 5 8.40 -24.25 1.74
C VAL A 5 6.94 -24.26 1.29
N ASP A 6 6.01 -24.47 2.22
CA ASP A 6 4.57 -24.46 1.94
C ASP A 6 3.94 -23.09 2.17
N ILE A 7 4.48 -22.30 3.11
CA ILE A 7 3.94 -21.00 3.52
C ILE A 7 5.09 -20.00 3.64
N ILE A 8 4.91 -18.82 3.06
CA ILE A 8 5.81 -17.68 3.20
C ILE A 8 5.06 -16.56 3.90
N ASN A 9 5.58 -16.07 5.02
CA ASN A 9 5.16 -14.79 5.59
C ASN A 9 6.11 -13.70 5.08
N HIS A 10 5.54 -12.60 4.58
CA HIS A 10 6.31 -11.47 4.10
C HIS A 10 5.69 -10.15 4.58
N SER A 11 6.36 -9.48 5.50
CA SER A 11 5.85 -8.28 6.17
C SER A 11 6.55 -7.01 5.67
N VAL A 12 6.70 -6.91 4.35
CA VAL A 12 7.29 -5.78 3.63
C VAL A 12 6.42 -5.47 2.41
N GLY A 13 6.42 -4.21 1.99
CA GLY A 13 5.75 -3.74 0.77
C GLY A 13 6.63 -2.79 -0.01
N TRP A 14 6.36 -2.68 -1.31
CA TRP A 14 6.99 -1.75 -2.24
C TRP A 14 5.94 -0.83 -2.87
N VAL A 15 6.39 0.38 -3.21
CA VAL A 15 5.66 1.40 -3.98
C VAL A 15 6.44 1.69 -5.26
N ASN A 16 5.83 2.37 -6.22
CA ASN A 16 6.45 2.68 -7.52
C ASN A 16 6.95 1.43 -8.27
N THR A 17 6.20 0.32 -8.19
CA THR A 17 6.50 -0.91 -8.93
C THR A 17 5.35 -1.39 -9.80
N ASN A 18 4.18 -0.80 -9.60
CA ASN A 18 2.93 -1.00 -10.33
C ASN A 18 1.94 0.10 -9.91
N PHE A 19 0.70 0.01 -10.39
CA PHE A 19 -0.37 0.92 -9.99
C PHE A 19 -1.41 0.22 -9.09
N THR A 20 -1.00 -0.64 -8.16
CA THR A 20 -1.90 -1.43 -7.27
C THR A 20 -2.90 -2.29 -8.06
N ASP A 21 -2.49 -2.79 -9.22
CA ASP A 21 -3.27 -3.60 -10.16
C ASP A 21 -2.81 -5.06 -10.21
N GLY A 22 -1.92 -5.48 -9.30
CA GLY A 22 -1.36 -6.82 -9.24
C GLY A 22 -0.37 -7.14 -10.36
N ALA A 23 0.00 -6.16 -11.19
CA ALA A 23 1.03 -6.34 -12.22
C ALA A 23 2.44 -6.08 -11.67
N GLY A 24 3.45 -6.28 -12.53
CA GLY A 24 4.85 -6.02 -12.22
C GLY A 24 5.61 -7.23 -11.69
N VAL A 25 6.94 -7.08 -11.62
CA VAL A 25 7.87 -8.18 -11.27
C VAL A 25 7.61 -8.73 -9.88
N ILE A 26 7.34 -7.84 -8.91
CA ILE A 26 7.14 -8.21 -7.51
C ILE A 26 5.89 -9.10 -7.34
N CYS A 27 4.75 -8.69 -7.91
CA CYS A 27 3.53 -9.49 -7.91
C CYS A 27 3.68 -10.78 -8.72
N GLY A 28 4.41 -10.73 -9.84
CA GLY A 28 4.73 -11.93 -10.63
C GLY A 28 5.52 -12.99 -9.86
N ILE A 29 6.42 -12.59 -8.96
CA ILE A 29 7.16 -13.51 -8.09
C ILE A 29 6.22 -14.23 -7.12
N THR A 30 5.30 -13.49 -6.49
CA THR A 30 4.35 -14.07 -5.52
C THR A 30 3.30 -14.95 -6.21
N ASP A 31 2.84 -14.55 -7.39
CA ASP A 31 1.93 -15.36 -8.20
C ASP A 31 2.60 -16.66 -8.66
N ASN A 32 3.89 -16.60 -9.03
CA ASN A 32 4.68 -17.79 -9.34
C ASN A 32 4.83 -18.72 -8.13
N ALA A 33 5.03 -18.17 -6.92
CA ALA A 33 5.08 -18.96 -5.70
C ALA A 33 3.76 -19.72 -5.48
N ARG A 34 2.61 -19.04 -5.60
CA ARG A 34 1.29 -19.67 -5.46
C ARG A 34 1.05 -20.75 -6.51
N ALA A 35 1.38 -20.48 -7.77
CA ALA A 35 1.27 -21.46 -8.85
C ALA A 35 2.09 -22.74 -8.60
N ASN A 36 3.09 -22.68 -7.72
CA ASN A 36 3.92 -23.81 -7.29
C ASN A 36 3.54 -24.35 -5.90
N GLY A 37 2.30 -24.10 -5.44
CA GLY A 37 1.76 -24.70 -4.23
C GLY A 37 2.15 -24.01 -2.93
N ILE A 38 2.65 -22.77 -2.99
CA ILE A 38 3.09 -22.00 -1.81
C ILE A 38 2.05 -20.95 -1.46
N LEU A 39 1.53 -20.94 -0.24
CA LEU A 39 0.72 -19.82 0.24
C LEU A 39 1.63 -18.66 0.63
N TRP A 40 1.51 -17.53 -0.07
CA TRP A 40 2.20 -16.29 0.29
C TRP A 40 1.27 -15.40 1.09
N VAL A 41 1.60 -15.15 2.36
CA VAL A 41 0.86 -14.24 3.23
C VAL A 41 1.63 -12.93 3.34
N ASN A 42 0.99 -11.81 2.98
CA ASN A 42 1.62 -10.50 2.99
C ASN A 42 0.88 -9.51 3.87
N ALA A 43 1.63 -8.63 4.53
CA ALA A 43 1.06 -7.44 5.17
C ALA A 43 0.49 -6.50 4.10
N ALA A 44 -0.69 -5.91 4.32
CA ALA A 44 -1.33 -5.00 3.37
C ALA A 44 -0.56 -3.68 3.16
N GLY A 45 0.20 -3.26 4.18
CA GLY A 45 0.77 -1.92 4.27
C GLY A 45 0.09 -1.11 5.37
N ASN A 46 0.79 -0.12 5.90
CA ASN A 46 0.28 0.78 6.94
C ASN A 46 0.05 2.18 6.38
N SER A 47 -0.42 2.27 5.13
CA SER A 47 -0.32 3.50 4.34
C SER A 47 -1.65 4.20 4.09
N ALA A 48 -2.74 3.81 4.76
CA ALA A 48 -4.07 4.40 4.50
C ALA A 48 -4.12 5.92 4.67
N LYS A 49 -3.33 6.46 5.61
CA LYS A 49 -3.18 7.91 5.85
C LYS A 49 -2.02 8.57 5.12
N MET A 50 -1.18 7.75 4.49
CA MET A 50 0.03 8.12 3.77
C MET A 50 -0.13 7.84 2.26
N HIS A 51 -1.37 7.81 1.79
CA HIS A 51 -1.72 7.50 0.41
C HIS A 51 -2.75 8.49 -0.11
N TYR A 52 -2.52 8.97 -1.33
CA TYR A 52 -3.45 9.77 -2.10
C TYR A 52 -3.53 9.22 -3.52
N GLN A 53 -4.72 9.20 -4.11
CA GLN A 53 -4.93 8.82 -5.50
C GLN A 53 -6.18 9.50 -6.06
N ASP A 54 -6.00 10.29 -7.11
CA ASP A 54 -7.11 10.82 -7.93
C ASP A 54 -6.63 11.11 -9.36
N PHE A 55 -7.54 11.45 -10.26
CA PHE A 55 -7.20 12.02 -11.55
C PHE A 55 -6.46 13.34 -11.36
N PHE A 56 -5.42 13.54 -12.18
CA PHE A 56 -4.80 14.84 -12.31
C PHE A 56 -5.89 15.87 -12.64
N LEU A 57 -5.90 16.94 -11.88
CA LEU A 57 -6.85 18.03 -11.96
C LEU A 57 -6.03 19.30 -12.09
N ASP A 58 -6.40 20.13 -13.07
CA ASP A 58 -5.83 21.47 -13.32
C ASP A 58 -6.98 22.36 -13.82
N THR A 59 -7.64 23.02 -12.88
CA THR A 59 -8.85 23.83 -13.09
C THR A 59 -8.56 25.25 -13.51
N ASP A 60 -7.38 25.79 -13.20
CA ASP A 60 -6.98 27.15 -13.58
C ASP A 60 -5.96 27.22 -14.74
N GLY A 61 -5.47 26.07 -15.20
CA GLY A 61 -4.70 25.90 -16.43
C GLY A 61 -3.24 26.27 -16.29
N ASP A 62 -2.65 26.06 -15.11
CA ASP A 62 -1.27 26.39 -14.79
C ASP A 62 -0.32 25.18 -14.71
N ASP A 63 -0.84 24.01 -15.07
CA ASP A 63 -0.17 22.71 -15.11
C ASP A 63 0.20 22.13 -13.72
N TRP A 64 -0.33 22.65 -12.60
CA TRP A 64 -0.19 22.05 -11.27
C TRP A 64 -1.42 21.22 -10.87
N HIS A 65 -1.19 20.10 -10.18
CA HIS A 65 -2.26 19.26 -9.70
C HIS A 65 -2.98 19.91 -8.51
N GLU A 66 -4.28 20.16 -8.61
CA GLU A 66 -5.05 20.54 -7.42
C GLU A 66 -5.61 19.32 -6.67
N PHE A 67 -5.25 19.20 -5.40
CA PHE A 67 -5.77 18.16 -4.49
C PHE A 67 -7.21 18.47 -4.05
N THR A 68 -7.56 19.75 -4.06
CA THR A 68 -8.93 20.27 -4.00
C THR A 68 -8.94 21.60 -4.77
N PRO A 69 -10.06 22.06 -5.35
CA PRO A 69 -10.06 23.27 -6.18
C PRO A 69 -9.41 24.48 -5.48
N GLY A 70 -8.30 24.96 -6.04
CA GLY A 70 -7.50 26.08 -5.53
C GLY A 70 -6.43 25.72 -4.49
N ASP A 71 -6.13 24.44 -4.27
CA ASP A 71 -4.99 23.97 -3.46
C ASP A 71 -4.15 22.96 -4.24
N GLU A 72 -2.99 23.41 -4.70
CA GLU A 72 -2.01 22.67 -5.50
C GLU A 72 -1.05 21.82 -4.66
N THR A 73 -1.21 21.86 -3.34
CA THR A 73 -0.30 21.19 -2.41
C THR A 73 -0.99 20.15 -1.55
N ASN A 74 -0.22 19.16 -1.13
CA ASN A 74 -0.61 18.22 -0.09
C ASN A 74 0.42 18.26 1.03
N ASP A 75 0.02 18.81 2.16
CA ASP A 75 0.93 19.10 3.25
C ASP A 75 1.29 17.85 4.06
N ILE A 76 2.51 17.83 4.57
CA ILE A 76 3.01 16.88 5.56
C ILE A 76 3.67 17.62 6.72
N GLN A 77 3.50 17.09 7.94
CA GLN A 77 4.05 17.72 9.15
C GLN A 77 5.21 16.92 9.73
N LEU A 78 6.32 17.61 10.00
CA LEU A 78 7.45 17.07 10.76
C LEU A 78 7.53 17.73 12.15
N THR A 79 7.71 16.90 13.18
CA THR A 79 7.83 17.37 14.58
C THR A 79 9.26 17.36 15.10
N SER A 80 10.19 16.79 14.34
CA SER A 80 11.63 16.75 14.61
C SER A 80 12.39 16.54 13.31
N LEU A 81 13.72 16.63 13.34
CA LEU A 81 14.55 16.27 12.19
C LEU A 81 14.25 14.84 11.75
N ALA A 82 13.69 14.68 10.56
CA ALA A 82 13.26 13.39 10.03
C ALA A 82 13.47 13.29 8.52
N TYR A 83 13.37 12.08 8.01
CA TYR A 83 13.30 11.84 6.57
C TYR A 83 11.89 12.10 6.05
N ILE A 84 11.84 12.66 4.85
CA ILE A 84 10.68 12.77 3.98
C ILE A 84 10.95 11.84 2.80
N TYR A 85 10.08 10.86 2.63
CA TYR A 85 10.07 10.00 1.45
C TYR A 85 8.73 10.18 0.75
N VAL A 86 8.75 10.63 -0.49
CA VAL A 86 7.55 10.83 -1.31
C VAL A 86 7.73 10.08 -2.61
N PHE A 87 6.72 9.31 -2.98
CA PHE A 87 6.71 8.44 -4.14
C PHE A 87 5.49 8.80 -4.98
N LEU A 88 5.71 9.20 -6.22
CA LEU A 88 4.66 9.46 -7.20
C LEU A 88 4.68 8.38 -8.28
N THR A 89 3.49 7.94 -8.70
CA THR A 89 3.29 7.11 -9.88
C THR A 89 1.95 7.42 -10.52
N TRP A 90 1.76 7.10 -11.80
CA TRP A 90 0.49 7.26 -12.52
C TRP A 90 0.09 6.02 -13.32
N ASN A 91 -1.19 5.95 -13.71
CA ASN A 91 -1.81 4.77 -14.33
C ASN A 91 -1.43 4.53 -15.81
N SER A 92 -0.16 4.71 -16.16
CA SER A 92 0.39 4.48 -17.51
C SER A 92 1.55 3.48 -17.52
N TRP A 93 1.48 2.46 -16.66
CA TRP A 93 2.44 1.36 -16.63
C TRP A 93 2.34 0.48 -17.88
N PRO A 94 3.42 -0.25 -18.27
CA PRO A 94 4.72 -0.33 -17.60
C PRO A 94 5.73 0.71 -18.08
N ILE A 95 5.52 1.32 -19.24
CA ILE A 95 6.35 2.39 -19.77
C ILE A 95 5.45 3.46 -20.38
N THR A 96 5.85 4.73 -20.28
CA THR A 96 5.00 5.84 -20.69
C THR A 96 5.78 6.98 -21.34
N ASP A 97 5.09 7.79 -22.13
CA ASP A 97 5.48 9.11 -22.59
C ASP A 97 4.67 10.24 -21.91
N GLN A 98 3.86 9.90 -20.92
CA GLN A 98 3.14 10.87 -20.09
C GLN A 98 4.05 11.24 -18.93
N ASP A 99 4.48 12.49 -18.87
CA ASP A 99 5.54 12.98 -17.98
C ASP A 99 4.96 13.95 -16.93
N TYR A 100 5.08 13.55 -15.66
CA TYR A 100 4.67 14.32 -14.49
C TYR A 100 5.84 14.41 -13.52
N ASP A 101 6.04 15.58 -12.96
CA ASP A 101 7.13 15.87 -12.04
C ASP A 101 6.63 15.97 -10.59
N LEU A 102 7.51 15.64 -9.65
CA LEU A 102 7.24 15.71 -8.22
C LEU A 102 8.09 16.80 -7.57
N TYR A 103 7.45 17.68 -6.80
CA TYR A 103 8.12 18.78 -6.10
C TYR A 103 7.81 18.76 -4.60
N LEU A 104 8.76 19.25 -3.81
CA LEU A 104 8.63 19.45 -2.38
C LEU A 104 9.06 20.87 -2.02
N PHE A 105 8.16 21.60 -1.38
CA PHE A 105 8.39 22.95 -0.88
C PHE A 105 8.42 22.98 0.65
N ASP A 106 9.09 23.99 1.22
CA ASP A 106 8.90 24.36 2.62
C ASP A 106 7.58 25.12 2.84
N ASP A 107 7.24 25.43 4.10
CA ASP A 107 6.02 26.16 4.47
C ASP A 107 5.90 27.54 3.79
N ALA A 108 7.04 28.16 3.47
CA ALA A 108 7.10 29.45 2.78
C ALA A 108 7.10 29.33 1.25
N LEU A 109 6.79 28.13 0.72
CA LEU A 109 6.77 27.80 -0.71
C LEU A 109 8.12 27.96 -1.42
N ASN A 110 9.24 27.86 -0.70
CA ASN A 110 10.54 27.72 -1.34
C ASN A 110 10.75 26.26 -1.73
N LEU A 111 11.19 26.02 -2.96
CA LEU A 111 11.51 24.68 -3.43
C LEU A 111 12.71 24.12 -2.65
N VAL A 112 12.53 22.94 -2.04
CA VAL A 112 13.58 22.28 -1.23
C VAL A 112 14.04 20.95 -1.82
N ALA A 113 13.21 20.25 -2.58
CA ALA A 113 13.57 19.05 -3.33
C ALA A 113 12.62 18.82 -4.51
N TRP A 114 13.03 18.05 -5.51
CA TRP A 114 12.21 17.68 -6.66
C TRP A 114 12.71 16.37 -7.28
N SER A 115 11.90 15.79 -8.16
CA SER A 115 12.20 14.66 -9.03
C SER A 115 11.51 14.95 -10.37
N ASP A 116 12.31 15.04 -11.42
CA ASP A 116 11.95 15.44 -12.79
C ASP A 116 12.51 14.44 -13.82
N ASP A 117 12.47 13.14 -13.47
CA ASP A 117 12.96 12.09 -14.36
C ASP A 117 12.09 12.01 -15.63
N TRP A 118 12.72 11.84 -16.79
CA TRP A 118 11.96 11.91 -18.04
C TRP A 118 11.18 10.63 -18.34
N GLN A 119 9.93 10.78 -18.77
CA GLN A 119 9.18 9.71 -19.42
C GLN A 119 9.02 9.98 -20.92
N THR A 120 9.93 9.41 -21.71
CA THR A 120 10.01 9.60 -23.17
C THR A 120 9.38 8.46 -23.98
N GLY A 121 8.61 7.58 -23.34
CA GLY A 121 8.02 6.37 -23.93
C GLY A 121 8.74 5.07 -23.58
N THR A 122 9.79 5.11 -22.74
CA THR A 122 10.61 3.93 -22.42
C THR A 122 10.82 3.69 -20.92
N GLN A 123 10.44 4.65 -20.08
CA GLN A 123 10.64 4.68 -18.65
C GLN A 123 9.33 4.35 -17.94
N GLU A 124 9.44 3.82 -16.73
CA GLU A 124 8.31 3.58 -15.84
C GLU A 124 7.68 4.93 -15.40
N PRO A 125 6.36 4.99 -15.17
CA PRO A 125 5.63 6.21 -14.80
C PRO A 125 5.83 6.54 -13.31
N THR A 126 7.00 7.06 -12.94
CA THR A 126 7.33 7.24 -11.52
C THR A 126 8.34 8.34 -11.22
N GLU A 127 8.12 9.04 -10.10
CA GLU A 127 9.05 9.97 -9.47
C GLU A 127 9.25 9.64 -7.98
N ALA A 128 10.39 10.00 -7.40
CA ALA A 128 10.65 9.80 -5.97
C ALA A 128 11.57 10.84 -5.34
N ILE A 129 11.14 11.44 -4.23
CA ILE A 129 11.93 12.36 -3.42
C ILE A 129 12.39 11.67 -2.14
N TYR A 130 13.68 11.83 -1.83
CA TYR A 130 14.32 11.40 -0.59
C TYR A 130 15.01 12.62 0.04
N TYR A 131 14.41 13.19 1.09
CA TYR A 131 14.88 14.43 1.69
C TYR A 131 14.97 14.33 3.21
N ILE A 132 15.90 15.07 3.83
CA ILE A 132 15.99 15.18 5.28
C ILE A 132 15.73 16.63 5.68
N ALA A 133 14.79 16.82 6.59
CA ALA A 133 14.28 18.15 6.89
C ALA A 133 14.04 18.33 8.40
N PRO A 134 14.25 19.55 8.95
CA PRO A 134 13.90 19.87 10.33
C PRO A 134 12.39 19.79 10.59
N ALA A 135 12.00 20.02 11.84
CA ALA A 135 10.59 20.16 12.19
C ALA A 135 10.00 21.39 11.50
N ASP A 136 9.08 21.17 10.57
CA ASP A 136 8.31 22.19 9.88
C ASP A 136 7.12 21.53 9.14
N THR A 137 6.33 22.33 8.44
CA THR A 137 5.41 21.87 7.40
C THR A 137 6.13 21.84 6.06
N TYR A 138 5.88 20.80 5.27
CA TYR A 138 6.37 20.67 3.90
C TYR A 138 5.21 20.36 2.97
N LYS A 139 5.32 20.85 1.73
CA LYS A 139 4.22 20.87 0.77
C LYS A 139 4.61 20.05 -0.45
N ILE A 140 3.88 18.97 -0.71
CA ILE A 140 4.08 18.12 -1.89
C ILE A 140 3.25 18.68 -3.03
N ALA A 141 3.84 18.84 -4.21
CA ALA A 141 3.11 19.24 -5.41
C ALA A 141 3.48 18.35 -6.59
N VAL A 142 2.56 18.21 -7.55
CA VAL A 142 2.74 17.43 -8.77
C VAL A 142 2.48 18.35 -9.96
N ALA A 143 3.42 18.42 -10.91
CA ALA A 143 3.26 19.21 -12.12
C ALA A 143 3.09 18.33 -13.35
N LYS A 144 2.35 18.82 -14.35
CA LYS A 144 2.26 18.23 -15.68
C LYS A 144 3.37 18.82 -16.54
N TYR A 145 4.44 18.06 -16.79
CA TYR A 145 5.56 18.57 -17.58
C TYR A 145 5.34 18.43 -19.09
N SER A 146 5.11 17.19 -19.56
CA SER A 146 4.81 16.94 -20.98
C SER A 146 3.70 15.92 -21.22
N ALA A 147 3.02 15.47 -20.16
CA ALA A 147 1.84 14.63 -20.31
C ALA A 147 0.73 15.32 -21.12
N THR A 148 0.07 14.52 -21.95
CA THR A 148 -0.96 14.98 -22.90
C THR A 148 -2.39 14.70 -22.44
N GLY A 149 -2.55 13.95 -21.35
CA GLY A 149 -3.84 13.64 -20.74
C GLY A 149 -3.79 13.77 -19.23
N ASP A 150 -4.95 13.61 -18.60
CA ASP A 150 -5.10 13.67 -17.15
C ASP A 150 -5.10 12.23 -16.59
N GLN A 151 -3.90 11.72 -16.31
CA GLN A 151 -3.72 10.41 -15.73
C GLN A 151 -4.15 10.42 -14.26
N LYS A 152 -4.54 9.26 -13.75
CA LYS A 152 -4.70 9.06 -12.32
C LYS A 152 -3.32 9.00 -11.68
N VAL A 153 -3.04 9.98 -10.83
CA VAL A 153 -1.80 10.06 -10.05
C VAL A 153 -2.00 9.38 -8.70
N LYS A 154 -0.90 8.85 -8.16
CA LYS A 154 -0.86 8.19 -6.86
C LYS A 154 0.38 8.65 -6.11
N ILE A 155 0.18 9.09 -4.87
CA ILE A 155 1.25 9.48 -3.97
C ILE A 155 1.25 8.53 -2.78
N PHE A 156 2.45 8.05 -2.44
CA PHE A 156 2.74 7.49 -1.13
C PHE A 156 3.78 8.34 -0.41
N THR A 157 3.57 8.59 0.88
CA THR A 157 4.62 9.02 1.79
C THR A 157 5.03 7.88 2.69
N PHE A 158 6.23 7.92 3.27
CA PHE A 158 6.54 7.13 4.46
C PHE A 158 6.73 8.07 5.65
N TYR A 159 6.23 7.65 6.82
CA TYR A 159 6.32 8.32 8.13
C TYR A 159 5.36 9.49 8.40
N GLN A 160 4.99 10.28 7.39
CA GLN A 160 4.11 11.43 7.57
C GLN A 160 2.76 11.24 6.89
N ASP A 161 1.68 11.39 7.66
CA ASP A 161 0.31 11.46 7.14
C ASP A 161 0.18 12.65 6.18
N LEU A 162 -0.55 12.44 5.07
CA LEU A 162 -0.90 13.47 4.10
C LEU A 162 -2.04 14.34 4.63
N GLU A 163 -2.13 15.60 4.21
CA GLU A 163 -3.31 16.44 4.44
C GLU A 163 -4.54 15.88 3.71
N TYR A 164 -4.40 15.62 2.41
CA TYR A 164 -5.43 15.00 1.59
C TYR A 164 -5.12 13.52 1.41
N GLN A 165 -6.00 12.66 1.94
CA GLN A 165 -5.80 11.21 2.03
C GLN A 165 -6.91 10.47 1.29
N THR A 166 -6.55 9.39 0.61
CA THR A 166 -7.48 8.40 0.08
C THR A 166 -7.10 7.02 0.62
N ALA A 167 -7.84 6.50 1.60
CA ALA A 167 -7.52 5.19 2.17
C ALA A 167 -7.68 4.04 1.15
N ALA A 168 -8.66 4.14 0.26
CA ALA A 168 -8.87 3.14 -0.80
C ALA A 168 -7.66 3.06 -1.74
N HIS A 169 -7.39 1.85 -2.27
CA HIS A 169 -6.29 1.57 -3.20
C HIS A 169 -4.86 1.75 -2.64
N SER A 170 -4.72 1.79 -1.31
CA SER A 170 -3.46 2.03 -0.59
C SER A 170 -2.64 0.76 -0.33
N LEU A 171 -3.02 -0.38 -0.93
CA LEU A 171 -2.24 -1.62 -0.88
C LEU A 171 -0.90 -1.42 -1.60
N MET A 172 0.17 -1.93 -0.97
CA MET A 172 1.52 -1.92 -1.52
C MET A 172 1.85 -3.27 -2.16
N ALA A 173 2.68 -3.31 -3.20
CA ALA A 173 3.10 -4.57 -3.79
C ALA A 173 3.90 -5.42 -2.78
N PRO A 174 3.71 -6.75 -2.68
CA PRO A 174 2.83 -7.59 -3.48
C PRO A 174 1.43 -7.82 -2.88
N ALA A 175 0.97 -7.03 -1.90
CA ALA A 175 -0.34 -7.22 -1.27
C ALA A 175 -1.53 -7.03 -2.24
N ASP A 176 -1.29 -6.42 -3.39
CA ASP A 176 -2.23 -6.28 -4.49
C ASP A 176 -2.15 -7.45 -5.49
N ALA A 177 -1.19 -8.37 -5.38
CA ALA A 177 -1.05 -9.52 -6.26
C ALA A 177 -2.22 -10.50 -6.13
N THR A 178 -2.52 -11.23 -7.21
CA THR A 178 -3.64 -12.20 -7.20
C THR A 178 -3.35 -13.37 -6.29
N GLY A 179 -2.11 -13.86 -6.31
CA GLY A 179 -1.68 -15.03 -5.58
C GLY A 179 -1.33 -14.80 -4.10
N VAL A 180 -1.41 -13.57 -3.62
CA VAL A 180 -1.10 -13.24 -2.23
C VAL A 180 -2.35 -13.30 -1.37
N MET A 181 -2.24 -13.85 -0.17
CA MET A 181 -3.21 -13.69 0.90
C MET A 181 -2.83 -12.47 1.74
N THR A 182 -3.57 -11.38 1.56
CA THR A 182 -3.28 -10.07 2.12
C THR A 182 -3.95 -9.89 3.47
N ALA A 183 -3.14 -9.58 4.48
CA ALA A 183 -3.56 -9.39 5.86
C ALA A 183 -3.60 -7.91 6.25
N VAL A 184 -4.73 -7.47 6.79
CA VAL A 184 -4.92 -6.13 7.38
C VAL A 184 -4.99 -6.19 8.90
N ALA A 185 -4.82 -5.03 9.54
CA ALA A 185 -4.68 -4.93 10.99
C ALA A 185 -5.99 -4.56 11.70
N ILE A 186 -6.25 -5.25 12.81
CA ILE A 186 -7.25 -4.89 13.81
C ILE A 186 -6.58 -4.99 15.18
N ASP A 187 -6.82 -4.03 16.08
CA ASP A 187 -6.31 -4.09 17.45
C ASP A 187 -6.72 -5.42 18.11
N GLN A 188 -5.75 -6.16 18.66
CA GLN A 188 -6.02 -7.39 19.40
C GLN A 188 -7.07 -7.24 20.51
N ALA A 189 -7.26 -6.05 21.08
CA ALA A 189 -8.27 -5.81 22.11
C ALA A 189 -9.70 -5.88 21.55
N ASN A 190 -9.86 -5.65 20.25
CA ASN A 190 -11.15 -5.52 19.56
C ASN A 190 -11.25 -6.42 18.32
N TRP A 191 -10.44 -7.49 18.23
CA TRP A 191 -10.31 -8.33 17.04
C TRP A 191 -11.61 -9.04 16.58
N THR A 192 -12.65 -9.08 17.42
CA THR A 192 -13.98 -9.63 17.07
C THR A 192 -15.02 -8.55 16.76
N THR A 193 -14.69 -7.26 16.89
CA THR A 193 -15.64 -6.16 16.71
C THR A 193 -15.11 -5.02 15.84
N GLY A 194 -13.81 -4.98 15.57
CA GLY A 194 -13.16 -3.87 14.86
C GLY A 194 -13.12 -2.58 15.69
N PRO A 195 -12.95 -1.42 15.04
CA PRO A 195 -12.78 -1.25 13.60
C PRO A 195 -11.40 -1.73 13.10
N GLN A 196 -11.21 -1.75 11.78
CA GLN A 196 -9.87 -1.85 11.18
C GLN A 196 -8.97 -0.74 11.73
N GLU A 197 -7.70 -1.04 11.95
CA GLU A 197 -6.71 -0.04 12.33
C GLU A 197 -6.63 1.07 11.30
N SER A 198 -6.64 2.32 11.76
CA SER A 198 -6.78 3.49 10.87
C SER A 198 -5.63 3.71 9.89
N PHE A 199 -4.47 3.10 10.16
CA PHE A 199 -3.32 3.13 9.25
C PHE A 199 -3.36 1.97 8.23
N SER A 200 -4.16 0.93 8.47
CA SER A 200 -4.12 -0.31 7.69
C SER A 200 -4.59 -0.03 6.27
N SER A 201 -3.76 -0.37 5.29
CA SER A 201 -4.08 -0.16 3.88
C SER A 201 -5.35 -0.89 3.46
N GLN A 202 -6.07 -0.31 2.50
CA GLN A 202 -7.36 -0.79 2.01
C GLN A 202 -7.32 -1.00 0.50
N GLY A 203 -8.13 -1.93 0.02
CA GLY A 203 -8.41 -2.05 -1.41
C GLY A 203 -9.54 -1.12 -1.86
N PRO A 204 -10.28 -1.47 -2.93
CA PRO A 204 -9.97 -2.59 -3.82
C PRO A 204 -8.64 -2.34 -4.55
N THR A 205 -8.14 -3.35 -5.24
CA THR A 205 -7.07 -3.14 -6.23
C THR A 205 -7.58 -2.26 -7.39
N ASN A 206 -6.67 -1.60 -8.10
CA ASN A 206 -7.03 -0.71 -9.21
C ASN A 206 -7.55 -1.46 -10.45
N ASP A 207 -7.32 -2.77 -10.57
CA ASP A 207 -7.95 -3.64 -11.56
C ASP A 207 -9.29 -4.25 -11.06
N GLY A 208 -9.76 -3.86 -9.88
CA GLY A 208 -11.12 -4.12 -9.38
C GLY A 208 -11.29 -5.38 -8.54
N ARG A 209 -10.21 -6.10 -8.19
CA ARG A 209 -10.30 -7.24 -7.26
C ARG A 209 -10.50 -6.74 -5.83
N THR A 210 -11.38 -7.43 -5.10
CA THR A 210 -11.58 -7.24 -3.66
C THR A 210 -10.37 -7.77 -2.90
N LYS A 211 -9.64 -6.84 -2.29
CA LYS A 211 -8.54 -7.05 -1.34
C LYS A 211 -8.78 -6.07 -0.18
N PRO A 212 -8.36 -6.37 1.06
CA PRO A 212 -7.54 -7.49 1.50
C PRO A 212 -8.28 -8.83 1.52
N ASP A 213 -7.60 -9.90 1.91
CA ASP A 213 -8.20 -11.22 2.02
C ASP A 213 -8.73 -11.49 3.43
N ILE A 214 -8.02 -11.04 4.47
CA ILE A 214 -8.40 -11.30 5.85
C ILE A 214 -7.87 -10.23 6.81
N SER A 215 -8.58 -10.00 7.90
CA SER A 215 -8.09 -9.22 9.03
C SER A 215 -7.44 -10.10 10.09
N ALA A 216 -6.36 -9.63 10.70
CA ALA A 216 -5.73 -10.31 11.82
C ALA A 216 -5.21 -9.35 12.91
N PRO A 217 -5.08 -9.83 14.15
CA PRO A 217 -4.66 -9.00 15.28
C PRO A 217 -3.30 -8.33 15.07
N ASP A 218 -3.21 -7.05 15.42
CA ASP A 218 -1.96 -6.37 15.72
C ASP A 218 -1.93 -5.91 17.20
N GLY A 219 -0.92 -5.15 17.61
CA GLY A 219 -0.72 -4.77 19.01
C GLY A 219 -0.38 -5.95 19.93
N VAL A 220 -0.03 -7.09 19.34
CA VAL A 220 0.18 -8.37 20.02
C VAL A 220 1.51 -8.44 20.76
N SER A 221 1.52 -9.14 21.90
CA SER A 221 2.78 -9.44 22.58
C SER A 221 3.58 -10.49 21.82
N SER A 222 4.92 -10.37 21.83
CA SER A 222 5.82 -11.37 21.27
C SER A 222 7.09 -11.49 22.09
N PHE A 223 7.95 -12.47 21.79
CA PHE A 223 9.25 -12.60 22.45
C PHE A 223 10.12 -11.34 22.28
N THR A 224 10.10 -10.73 21.09
CA THR A 224 10.91 -9.56 20.75
C THR A 224 10.35 -8.26 21.33
N TYR A 225 9.03 -8.06 21.27
CA TYR A 225 8.38 -6.80 21.66
C TYR A 225 7.81 -6.82 23.09
N GLY A 226 7.78 -8.00 23.73
CA GLY A 226 7.24 -8.19 25.08
C GLY A 226 5.78 -7.74 25.18
N THR A 227 5.40 -7.21 26.34
CA THR A 227 4.05 -6.70 26.60
C THR A 227 3.79 -5.31 26.04
N ARG A 228 4.76 -4.69 25.35
CA ARG A 228 4.56 -3.38 24.70
C ARG A 228 3.72 -3.49 23.42
N GLY A 229 3.58 -4.69 22.87
CA GLY A 229 2.86 -4.93 21.62
C GLY A 229 3.73 -4.71 20.38
N PHE A 230 3.45 -5.45 19.33
CA PHE A 230 3.94 -5.21 17.97
C PHE A 230 2.75 -4.80 17.10
N PHE A 231 2.76 -3.57 16.61
CA PHE A 231 1.67 -2.95 15.86
C PHE A 231 1.97 -2.92 14.35
N GLY A 232 0.91 -2.81 13.56
CA GLY A 232 0.96 -2.75 12.11
C GLY A 232 0.49 -4.04 11.45
N THR A 233 0.17 -3.95 10.16
CA THR A 233 -0.14 -5.11 9.31
C THR A 233 1.01 -6.12 9.27
N SER A 234 2.24 -5.70 9.55
CA SER A 234 3.40 -6.56 9.78
C SER A 234 3.27 -7.50 10.97
N ALA A 235 2.44 -7.17 11.97
CA ALA A 235 2.08 -8.06 13.08
C ALA A 235 0.92 -8.98 12.71
N SER A 236 -0.03 -8.51 11.91
CA SER A 236 -1.19 -9.27 11.43
C SER A 236 -0.81 -10.39 10.46
N SER A 237 0.06 -10.10 9.48
CA SER A 237 0.55 -11.06 8.48
C SER A 237 1.08 -12.38 9.08
N PRO A 238 1.99 -12.38 10.07
CA PRO A 238 2.47 -13.62 10.67
C PRO A 238 1.42 -14.37 11.50
N HIS A 239 0.36 -13.70 12.00
CA HIS A 239 -0.77 -14.40 12.62
C HIS A 239 -1.53 -15.24 11.60
N VAL A 240 -1.81 -14.68 10.43
CA VAL A 240 -2.46 -15.40 9.33
C VAL A 240 -1.58 -16.55 8.85
N ALA A 241 -0.28 -16.33 8.67
CA ALA A 241 0.66 -17.39 8.29
C ALA A 241 0.76 -18.50 9.34
N GLY A 242 0.74 -18.15 10.63
CA GLY A 242 0.72 -19.12 11.73
C GLY A 242 -0.57 -19.95 11.75
N ALA A 243 -1.72 -19.31 11.56
CA ALA A 243 -3.00 -20.01 11.43
C ALA A 243 -3.00 -20.97 10.23
N ALA A 244 -2.51 -20.50 9.07
CA ALA A 244 -2.34 -21.32 7.88
C ALA A 244 -1.47 -22.56 8.14
N ALA A 245 -0.36 -22.41 8.87
CA ALA A 245 0.53 -23.51 9.20
C ALA A 245 -0.13 -24.55 10.11
N LEU A 246 -0.93 -24.10 11.09
CA LEU A 246 -1.69 -25.01 11.96
C LEU A 246 -2.75 -25.79 11.17
N VAL A 247 -3.47 -25.12 10.29
CA VAL A 247 -4.48 -25.74 9.42
C VAL A 247 -3.83 -26.76 8.49
N LEU A 248 -2.73 -26.40 7.82
CA LEU A 248 -2.02 -27.29 6.92
C LEU A 248 -1.39 -28.49 7.65
N SER A 249 -0.93 -28.31 8.90
CA SER A 249 -0.46 -29.41 9.74
C SER A 249 -1.56 -30.39 10.11
N ALA A 250 -2.81 -29.92 10.30
CA ALA A 250 -3.94 -30.76 10.63
C ALA A 250 -4.55 -31.44 9.38
N MET A 251 -4.46 -30.78 8.23
CA MET A 251 -4.98 -31.23 6.95
C MET A 251 -3.87 -31.21 5.89
N PRO A 252 -2.89 -32.13 5.99
CA PRO A 252 -1.78 -32.18 5.04
C PRO A 252 -2.31 -32.52 3.64
N GLY A 253 -2.07 -31.64 2.68
CA GLY A 253 -2.48 -31.81 1.28
C GLY A 253 -3.40 -30.74 0.73
N LEU A 254 -3.83 -29.76 1.55
CA LEU A 254 -4.53 -28.58 1.03
C LEU A 254 -3.61 -27.79 0.08
N SER A 255 -4.15 -27.41 -1.08
CA SER A 255 -3.53 -26.41 -1.95
C SER A 255 -3.60 -25.00 -1.31
N PRO A 256 -2.81 -24.03 -1.79
CA PRO A 256 -2.91 -22.64 -1.31
C PRO A 256 -4.32 -22.05 -1.42
N ASP A 257 -5.06 -22.38 -2.49
CA ASP A 257 -6.44 -21.91 -2.69
C ASP A 257 -7.40 -22.51 -1.66
N GLU A 258 -7.31 -23.82 -1.42
CA GLU A 258 -8.13 -24.49 -0.40
C GLU A 258 -7.78 -24.03 1.01
N LEU A 259 -6.50 -23.78 1.28
CA LEU A 259 -6.03 -23.29 2.58
C LEU A 259 -6.51 -21.86 2.85
N GLN A 260 -6.40 -20.96 1.86
CA GLN A 260 -6.94 -19.61 1.97
C GLN A 260 -8.46 -19.63 2.14
N ALA A 261 -9.18 -20.38 1.31
CA ALA A 261 -10.64 -20.48 1.39
C ALA A 261 -11.11 -21.07 2.73
N TYR A 262 -10.35 -22.02 3.30
CA TYR A 262 -10.62 -22.52 4.64
C TYR A 262 -10.50 -21.39 5.68
N LEU A 263 -9.40 -20.65 5.67
CA LEU A 263 -9.18 -19.54 6.62
C LEU A 263 -10.24 -18.45 6.50
N GLU A 264 -10.54 -18.01 5.27
CA GLU A 264 -11.59 -17.02 4.97
C GLU A 264 -12.96 -17.51 5.43
N GLY A 265 -13.28 -18.80 5.26
CA GLY A 265 -14.56 -19.39 5.70
C GLY A 265 -14.74 -19.47 7.23
N TRP A 266 -13.66 -19.27 8.01
CA TRP A 266 -13.70 -19.20 9.48
C TRP A 266 -13.49 -17.78 10.01
N ALA A 267 -13.37 -16.78 9.13
CA ALA A 267 -13.26 -15.39 9.52
C ALA A 267 -14.57 -14.90 10.18
N VAL A 268 -14.44 -13.89 11.04
CA VAL A 268 -15.58 -13.17 11.59
C VAL A 268 -15.88 -12.01 10.65
N ASP A 269 -16.98 -12.11 9.90
CA ASP A 269 -17.43 -11.09 8.97
C ASP A 269 -17.63 -9.73 9.68
N MET A 270 -17.03 -8.68 9.14
CA MET A 270 -17.06 -7.32 9.65
C MET A 270 -17.21 -6.34 8.50
N GLY A 271 -17.94 -5.24 8.74
CA GLY A 271 -18.18 -4.25 7.70
C GLY A 271 -19.41 -4.61 6.87
N ASP A 272 -19.26 -4.57 5.55
CA ASP A 272 -20.33 -4.98 4.64
C ASP A 272 -20.43 -6.51 4.63
N ALA A 273 -21.62 -7.06 4.38
CA ALA A 273 -21.80 -8.51 4.43
C ALA A 273 -20.96 -9.23 3.36
N GLY A 274 -20.08 -10.13 3.81
CA GLY A 274 -19.15 -10.86 2.97
C GLY A 274 -17.88 -10.08 2.63
N LYS A 275 -17.03 -10.67 1.79
CA LYS A 275 -15.68 -10.13 1.53
C LYS A 275 -15.71 -8.67 1.04
N ASP A 276 -15.04 -7.79 1.77
CA ASP A 276 -14.97 -6.35 1.47
C ASP A 276 -13.52 -5.82 1.35
N SER A 277 -13.40 -4.52 1.02
CA SER A 277 -12.09 -3.89 0.75
C SER A 277 -11.41 -3.28 1.99
N ILE A 278 -12.01 -3.45 3.17
CA ILE A 278 -11.53 -2.92 4.44
C ILE A 278 -11.08 -4.09 5.33
N TYR A 279 -11.95 -5.06 5.59
CA TYR A 279 -11.73 -6.18 6.50
C TYR A 279 -11.29 -7.47 5.80
N GLY A 280 -11.63 -7.64 4.52
CA GLY A 280 -11.49 -8.93 3.84
C GLY A 280 -12.72 -9.80 4.10
N SER A 281 -12.54 -11.12 4.19
CA SER A 281 -13.61 -12.10 4.43
C SER A 281 -14.19 -12.12 5.83
#